data_AF-A0A8T3WGS0-F1
#
_entry.id   AF-A0A8T3WGS0-F1
#
_cell.length_a   1.000
_cell.length_b   1.000
_cell.length_c   1.000
_cell.angle_alpha   90.00
_cell.angle_beta   90.00
_cell.angle_gamma   90.00
#
_symmetry.space_group_name_H-M   'P 1'
#
loop_
_entity.id
_entity.type
_entity.pdbx_description
1 polymer ?
#
loop_
_entity_poly.entity_id
_entity_poly.type
_entity_poly.pdbx_seq_one_letter_code
_entity_poly.pdbx_strand_id
1 'polypeptide(L)'
;MAEFKWMLIIALGILLSAMMLFLYYTIEKTQKQGQQEYLACGCGCCENSAPEIKCLNYSKGERIIEFSSEDNIIAQGSNCETANCVQGIKYVYCD
;
A
#
# COMPACT_ATOMS: atom_id res chain seq x y z
N MET A 1 -9.95 -50.22 -1.04
CA MET A 1 -8.83 -49.24 -0.94
C MET A 1 -8.82 -48.18 -2.06
N ALA A 2 -9.46 -48.39 -3.22
CA ALA A 2 -9.49 -47.40 -4.31
C ALA A 2 -10.38 -46.18 -4.02
N GLU A 3 -11.56 -46.39 -3.41
CA GLU A 3 -12.54 -45.35 -3.08
C GLU A 3 -12.00 -44.24 -2.16
N PHE A 4 -11.17 -44.61 -1.17
CA PHE A 4 -10.60 -43.68 -0.19
C PHE A 4 -9.59 -42.71 -0.84
N LYS A 5 -8.97 -43.14 -1.94
CA LYS A 5 -7.92 -42.39 -2.64
C LYS A 5 -8.50 -41.22 -3.44
N TRP A 6 -9.68 -41.42 -4.03
CA TRP A 6 -10.40 -40.38 -4.78
C TRP A 6 -10.99 -39.29 -3.88
N MET A 7 -11.55 -39.69 -2.74
CA MET A 7 -12.04 -38.75 -1.72
C MET A 7 -10.94 -37.80 -1.23
N LEU A 8 -9.72 -38.33 -1.06
CA LEU A 8 -8.58 -37.57 -0.55
C LEU A 8 -8.06 -36.54 -1.57
N ILE A 9 -8.09 -36.87 -2.86
CA ILE A 9 -7.72 -35.95 -3.95
C ILE A 9 -8.72 -34.79 -4.05
N ILE A 10 -10.02 -35.07 -3.94
CA ILE A 10 -11.06 -34.03 -4.00
C ILE A 10 -10.94 -33.08 -2.81
N ALA A 11 -10.72 -33.61 -1.61
CA ALA A 11 -10.56 -32.79 -0.40
C ALA A 11 -9.35 -31.85 -0.50
N LEU A 12 -8.22 -32.33 -1.04
CA LEU A 12 -7.03 -31.49 -1.26
C LEU A 12 -7.28 -30.39 -2.31
N GLY A 13 -8.03 -30.69 -3.37
CA GLY A 13 -8.39 -29.70 -4.39
C GLY A 13 -9.23 -28.55 -3.82
N ILE A 14 -10.20 -28.85 -2.96
CA ILE A 14 -11.05 -27.84 -2.29
C ILE A 14 -10.23 -27.01 -1.29
N LEU A 15 -9.31 -27.63 -0.55
CA LEU A 15 -8.43 -26.92 0.37
C LEU A 15 -7.51 -25.92 -0.35
N LEU A 16 -6.92 -26.33 -1.47
CA LEU A 16 -6.04 -25.47 -2.26
C LEU A 16 -6.79 -24.29 -2.88
N SER A 17 -8.00 -24.50 -3.40
CA SER A 17 -8.80 -23.42 -3.98
C SER A 17 -9.27 -22.43 -2.92
N ALA A 18 -9.69 -22.91 -1.75
CA ALA A 18 -10.08 -22.06 -0.62
C ALA A 18 -8.89 -21.23 -0.11
N MET A 19 -7.68 -21.82 -0.06
CA MET A 19 -6.47 -21.10 0.34
C MET A 19 -6.11 -20.00 -0.66
N MET A 20 -6.21 -20.26 -1.97
CA MET A 20 -5.98 -19.24 -3.00
C MET A 20 -6.99 -18.09 -2.94
N LEU A 21 -8.27 -18.40 -2.75
CA LEU A 21 -9.32 -17.38 -2.58
C LEU A 21 -9.08 -16.54 -1.32
N PHE A 22 -8.65 -17.17 -0.22
CA PHE A 22 -8.33 -16.46 1.02
C PHE A 22 -7.13 -15.53 0.84
N LEU A 23 -6.05 -16.00 0.19
CA LEU A 23 -4.88 -15.17 -0.12
C LEU A 23 -5.27 -13.98 -0.99
N TYR A 24 -6.04 -14.19 -2.06
CA TYR A 24 -6.52 -13.12 -2.92
C TYR A 24 -7.35 -12.08 -2.15
N TYR A 25 -8.30 -12.54 -1.33
CA TYR A 25 -9.16 -11.68 -0.52
C TYR A 25 -8.36 -10.85 0.50
N THR A 26 -7.33 -11.43 1.12
CA THR A 26 -6.47 -10.71 2.05
C THR A 26 -5.69 -9.60 1.35
N ILE A 27 -5.17 -9.82 0.14
CA ILE A 27 -4.42 -8.81 -0.62
C ILE A 27 -5.32 -7.62 -1.00
N GLU A 28 -6.55 -7.87 -1.47
CA GLU A 28 -7.47 -6.79 -1.84
C GLU A 28 -7.89 -5.93 -0.64
N LYS A 29 -8.10 -6.54 0.53
CA LYS A 29 -8.54 -5.79 1.72
C LYS A 29 -7.48 -4.85 2.27
N THR A 30 -6.20 -5.22 2.23
CA THR A 30 -5.11 -4.35 2.69
C THR A 30 -5.01 -3.07 1.86
N GLN A 31 -5.41 -3.14 0.60
CA GLN A 31 -5.33 -2.04 -0.35
C GLN A 31 -6.50 -1.03 -0.17
N LYS A 32 -7.64 -1.47 0.39
CA LYS A 32 -8.86 -0.66 0.46
C LYS A 32 -9.01 0.18 1.74
N GLN A 33 -8.17 -0.02 2.76
CA GLN A 33 -8.20 0.83 3.97
C GLN A 33 -7.43 2.14 3.77
N GLY A 34 -8.09 3.09 3.11
CA GLY A 34 -8.58 4.25 3.86
C GLY A 34 -7.68 5.47 4.05
N GLN A 35 -6.52 5.59 3.41
CA GLN A 35 -5.94 6.93 3.25
C GLN A 35 -6.54 7.59 2.01
N GLN A 36 -7.40 8.58 2.25
CA GLN A 36 -7.89 9.51 1.22
C GLN A 36 -6.83 10.58 0.91
N GLU A 37 -5.94 10.81 1.87
CA GLU A 37 -4.84 11.75 1.77
C GLU A 37 -3.59 11.23 2.50
N TYR A 38 -2.42 11.64 2.01
CA TYR A 38 -1.13 11.38 2.63
C TYR A 38 -0.22 12.57 2.46
N LEU A 39 0.41 13.01 3.55
CA LEU A 39 1.40 14.06 3.52
C LEU A 39 2.79 13.42 3.55
N ALA A 40 3.48 13.47 2.41
CA ALA A 40 4.85 13.03 2.28
C ALA A 40 5.79 14.14 2.75
N CYS A 41 6.57 13.82 3.78
CA CYS A 41 7.48 14.75 4.44
C CYS A 41 8.94 14.45 4.11
N GLY A 42 9.29 13.20 3.88
CA GLY A 42 10.64 12.72 3.63
C GLY A 42 11.60 13.21 4.72
N CYS A 43 12.53 14.08 4.32
CA CYS A 43 13.48 14.75 5.21
C CYS A 43 13.04 16.17 5.65
N GLY A 44 11.89 16.66 5.19
CA GLY A 44 11.41 18.03 5.37
C GLY A 44 10.51 18.23 6.59
N CYS A 45 10.17 19.49 6.90
CA CYS A 45 9.28 19.84 8.00
C CYS A 45 7.86 20.10 7.50
N CYS A 46 6.96 19.19 7.81
CA CYS A 46 5.55 19.27 7.46
C CYS A 46 4.71 20.23 8.33
N GLU A 47 5.30 20.79 9.38
CA GLU A 47 4.56 21.61 10.36
C GLU A 47 4.53 23.11 10.02
N ASN A 48 5.44 23.60 9.16
CA ASN A 48 5.69 25.05 9.01
C ASN A 48 5.40 25.62 7.61
N SER A 49 4.96 24.81 6.65
CA SER A 49 4.61 25.27 5.30
C SER A 49 3.38 24.55 4.77
N ALA A 50 2.51 25.28 4.07
CA ALA A 50 1.37 24.67 3.39
C ALA A 50 1.92 23.71 2.32
N PRO A 51 1.60 22.41 2.35
CA PRO A 51 2.20 21.45 1.42
C PRO A 51 1.71 21.64 -0.01
N GLU A 52 2.54 21.24 -0.97
CA GLU A 52 2.11 21.16 -2.37
C GLU A 52 1.07 20.04 -2.52
N ILE A 53 -0.10 20.33 -3.10
CA ILE A 53 -1.15 19.31 -3.29
C ILE A 53 -0.91 18.61 -4.62
N LYS A 54 -0.77 17.29 -4.58
CA LYS A 54 -0.68 16.41 -5.74
C LYS A 54 -1.91 15.51 -5.83
N CYS A 55 -2.63 15.66 -6.94
CA CYS A 55 -3.79 14.84 -7.26
C CYS A 55 -3.38 13.46 -7.76
N LEU A 56 -3.91 12.42 -7.13
CA LEU A 56 -3.85 11.04 -7.56
C LEU A 56 -5.17 10.63 -8.21
N ASN A 57 -5.10 9.61 -9.04
CA ASN A 57 -6.21 9.01 -9.76
C ASN A 57 -6.39 7.56 -9.34
N TYR A 58 -7.35 7.31 -8.46
CA TYR A 58 -7.68 5.98 -7.97
C TYR A 58 -8.15 5.06 -9.12
N SER A 59 -8.90 5.61 -10.07
CA SER A 59 -9.46 4.88 -11.21
C SER A 59 -8.40 4.37 -12.19
N LYS A 60 -7.23 5.04 -12.24
CA LYS A 60 -6.04 4.62 -13.00
C LYS A 60 -5.14 3.67 -12.20
N GLY A 61 -5.52 3.37 -10.95
CA GLY A 61 -4.79 2.45 -10.08
C GLY A 61 -3.65 3.10 -9.30
N GLU A 62 -3.53 4.42 -9.25
CA GLU A 62 -2.52 5.09 -8.41
C GLU A 62 -2.87 4.89 -6.94
N ARG A 63 -1.88 4.53 -6.11
CA ARG A 63 -2.13 4.19 -4.71
C ARG A 63 -1.26 5.03 -3.78
N ILE A 64 -1.91 5.71 -2.82
CA ILE A 64 -1.24 6.48 -1.77
C ILE A 64 -0.14 5.69 -1.05
N ILE A 65 -0.33 4.37 -0.89
CA ILE A 65 0.62 3.50 -0.19
C ILE A 65 2.02 3.49 -0.86
N GLU A 66 2.09 3.65 -2.18
CA GLU A 66 3.35 3.68 -2.93
C GLU A 66 4.20 4.87 -2.47
N PHE A 67 3.58 6.05 -2.39
CA PHE A 67 4.24 7.27 -1.93
C PHE A 67 4.64 7.21 -0.45
N SER A 68 3.83 6.57 0.40
CA SER A 68 4.20 6.40 1.81
C SER A 68 5.41 5.48 2.03
N SER A 69 5.57 4.46 1.18
CA SER A 69 6.72 3.57 1.28
C SER A 69 8.00 4.29 0.87
N GLU A 70 7.95 5.07 -0.21
CA GLU A 70 9.08 5.89 -0.67
C GLU A 70 9.47 6.94 0.37
N ASP A 71 8.47 7.61 0.95
CA ASP A 71 8.67 8.64 1.96
C ASP A 71 9.41 8.12 3.20
N ASN A 72 9.05 6.92 3.68
CA ASN A 72 9.72 6.26 4.79
C ASN A 72 11.18 5.90 4.49
N ILE A 73 11.47 5.48 3.26
CA ILE A 73 12.84 5.15 2.84
C ILE A 73 13.70 6.42 2.85
N ILE A 74 13.14 7.53 2.35
CA ILE A 74 13.82 8.83 2.32
C ILE A 74 14.06 9.33 3.74
N ALA A 75 13.04 9.30 4.61
CA ALA A 75 13.11 9.73 6.00
C ALA A 75 14.16 8.98 6.83
N GLN A 76 14.40 7.70 6.50
CA GLN A 76 15.41 6.86 7.15
C GLN A 76 16.81 6.99 6.54
N GLY A 77 16.93 7.70 5.41
CA GLY A 77 18.20 7.93 4.75
C GLY A 77 19.11 8.88 5.55
N SER A 78 20.41 8.59 5.58
CA SER A 78 21.43 9.44 6.23
C SER A 78 21.52 10.87 5.68
N ASN A 79 20.83 11.15 4.58
CA ASN A 79 20.86 12.44 3.91
C ASN A 79 19.95 13.48 4.58
N CYS A 80 19.02 13.06 5.46
CA CYS A 80 18.09 13.98 6.11
C CYS A 80 18.76 14.97 7.07
N GLU A 81 19.92 14.64 7.66
CA GLU A 81 20.64 15.54 8.57
C GLU A 81 21.21 16.79 7.87
N THR A 82 21.37 16.73 6.54
CA THR A 82 21.89 17.84 5.71
C THR A 82 20.84 18.45 4.79
N ALA A 83 19.63 17.86 4.76
CA ALA A 83 18.53 18.39 3.98
C ALA A 83 17.97 19.63 4.68
N ASN A 84 18.06 20.79 4.04
CA ASN A 84 17.27 21.95 4.45
C ASN A 84 15.78 21.58 4.41
N CYS A 85 15.00 22.14 5.33
CA CYS A 85 13.57 21.90 5.45
C CYS A 85 12.86 22.06 4.09
N VAL A 86 12.49 20.95 3.45
CA VAL A 86 11.75 20.94 2.19
C VAL A 86 10.24 20.94 2.52
N GLN A 87 9.48 21.69 1.74
CA GLN A 87 8.02 21.69 1.81
C GLN A 87 7.47 20.30 1.43
N GLY A 88 6.58 19.77 2.25
CA GLY A 88 5.98 18.46 2.03
C GLY A 88 5.03 18.43 0.84
N ILE A 89 4.74 17.23 0.33
CA ILE A 89 3.77 17.00 -0.75
C ILE A 89 2.56 16.28 -0.17
N LYS A 90 1.38 16.88 -0.30
CA LYS A 90 0.10 16.28 0.08
C LYS A 90 -0.52 15.57 -1.12
N TYR A 91 -0.51 14.24 -1.09
CA TYR A 91 -1.21 13.38 -2.02
C TYR A 91 -2.68 13.25 -1.64
N VAL A 92 -3.59 13.47 -2.57
CA VAL A 92 -5.05 13.32 -2.38
C VAL A 92 -5.65 12.67 -3.63
N TYR A 93 -6.69 11.85 -3.50
CA TYR A 93 -7.45 11.43 -4.68
C TYR A 93 -8.36 12.56 -5.17
N CYS A 94 -8.30 12.87 -6.47
CA CYS A 94 -9.06 13.96 -7.08
C CYS A 94 -10.12 13.47 -8.09
N ASP A 95 -10.30 12.16 -8.20
CA ASP A 95 -11.22 11.49 -9.12
C ASP A 95 -12.35 10.73 -8.40
#